data_AF-A0AB33JML1-F1
#
_entry.id   AF-A0AB33JML1-F1
#
_cell.length_a   1.000
_cell.length_b   1.000
_cell.length_c   1.000
_cell.angle_alpha   90.00
_cell.angle_beta   90.00
_cell.angle_gamma   90.00
#
_symmetry.space_group_name_H-M   'P 1'
#
loop_
_entity.id
_entity.type
_entity.pdbx_description
1 polymer ?
#
loop_
_entity_poly.entity_id
_entity_poly.type
_entity_poly.pdbx_seq_one_letter_code
_entity_poly.pdbx_strand_id
1 'polypeptide(L)'
;MLLETLLDTVAVVLTPDVGAAGRKARKLTRAFEAGEAVTFEGCVLGTRPYCRPTLGFLTVSGTGLATSPTEAPGLNSRPVPLPQVQLVRVRDRESTDPATVRRWWRVAECRDGENTVLIACAPQYLRLLTVALESGGN
;
A
#
# COMPACT_ATOMS: atom_id res chain seq x y z
N MET A 1 9.81 -13.77 -42.68
CA MET A 1 8.54 -13.12 -42.33
C MET A 1 8.36 -13.25 -40.83
N LEU A 2 8.42 -12.11 -40.13
CA LEU A 2 8.35 -11.96 -38.67
C LEU A 2 7.05 -12.57 -38.12
N LEU A 3 7.12 -13.64 -37.32
CA LEU A 3 7.28 -13.65 -35.85
C LEU A 3 6.15 -12.92 -35.08
N GLU A 4 5.21 -13.73 -34.59
CA GLU A 4 4.60 -13.68 -33.25
C GLU A 4 4.25 -12.28 -32.69
N THR A 5 3.01 -11.81 -32.84
CA THR A 5 2.49 -10.68 -32.04
C THR A 5 0.95 -10.58 -32.05
N LEU A 6 0.24 -11.71 -31.90
CA LEU A 6 -1.23 -11.70 -31.83
C LEU A 6 -1.78 -12.68 -30.79
N LEU A 7 -1.13 -12.72 -29.63
CA LEU A 7 -1.66 -13.31 -28.39
C LEU A 7 -1.39 -12.28 -27.29
N ASP A 8 -2.39 -11.46 -26.98
CA ASP A 8 -2.55 -10.80 -25.65
C ASP A 8 -3.72 -9.81 -25.58
N THR A 9 -4.51 -9.67 -26.65
CA THR A 9 -5.75 -8.90 -26.57
C THR A 9 -6.87 -9.81 -26.08
N VAL A 10 -7.41 -9.49 -24.91
CA VAL A 10 -8.62 -10.06 -24.28
C VAL A 10 -8.39 -11.22 -23.31
N ALA A 11 -7.65 -10.93 -22.22
CA ALA A 11 -8.00 -11.45 -20.90
C ALA A 11 -8.89 -10.43 -20.15
N VAL A 12 -10.07 -10.14 -20.71
CA VAL A 12 -11.15 -9.48 -19.96
C VAL A 12 -11.83 -10.57 -19.14
N VAL A 13 -11.21 -10.96 -18.03
CA VAL A 13 -11.75 -11.94 -17.09
C VAL A 13 -11.95 -11.27 -15.74
N LEU A 14 -13.20 -10.89 -15.49
CA LEU A 14 -13.88 -10.87 -14.19
C LEU A 14 -13.11 -10.23 -13.01
N THR A 15 -13.14 -8.90 -12.92
CA THR A 15 -12.92 -8.19 -11.65
C THR A 15 -14.01 -7.13 -11.47
N PRO A 16 -14.53 -6.93 -10.24
CA PRO A 16 -15.57 -5.96 -10.00
C PRO A 16 -14.99 -4.54 -10.13
N ASP A 17 -15.65 -3.71 -10.94
CA ASP A 17 -15.53 -2.24 -10.95
C ASP A 17 -14.11 -1.64 -11.11
N VAL A 18 -13.32 -2.19 -12.05
CA VAL A 18 -11.96 -1.72 -12.40
C VAL A 18 -11.95 -0.24 -12.83
N GLY A 19 -13.04 0.25 -13.42
CA GLY A 19 -13.15 1.62 -13.92
C GLY A 19 -13.20 2.67 -12.82
N ALA A 20 -14.01 2.46 -11.77
CA ALA A 20 -14.07 3.39 -10.63
C ALA A 20 -12.78 3.34 -9.78
N ALA A 21 -12.28 2.13 -9.50
CA ALA A 21 -11.05 1.93 -8.75
C ALA A 21 -9.84 2.55 -9.46
N GLY A 22 -9.73 2.37 -10.79
CA GLY A 22 -8.69 2.97 -11.61
C GLY A 22 -8.75 4.50 -11.65
N ARG A 23 -9.95 5.08 -11.73
CA ARG A 23 -10.12 6.55 -11.63
C ARG A 23 -9.72 7.09 -10.26
N LYS A 24 -10.13 6.43 -9.16
CA LYS A 24 -9.71 6.81 -7.80
C LYS A 24 -8.19 6.75 -7.66
N ALA A 25 -7.56 5.67 -8.13
CA ALA A 25 -6.10 5.50 -8.06
C ALA A 25 -5.33 6.59 -8.82
N ARG A 26 -5.78 6.93 -10.04
CA ARG A 26 -5.20 8.03 -10.82
C ARG A 26 -5.34 9.38 -10.13
N LYS A 27 -6.51 9.66 -9.54
CA LYS A 27 -6.73 10.89 -8.77
C LYS A 27 -5.77 10.99 -7.58
N LEU A 28 -5.64 9.91 -6.80
CA LEU A 28 -4.73 9.87 -5.65
C LEU A 28 -3.26 9.98 -6.09
N THR A 29 -2.88 9.35 -7.20
CA THR A 29 -1.51 9.48 -7.72
C THR A 29 -1.17 10.93 -8.07
N ARG A 30 -2.06 11.63 -8.78
CA ARG A 30 -1.87 13.03 -9.13
C ARG A 30 -1.82 13.95 -7.90
N ALA A 31 -2.67 13.71 -6.92
CA ALA A 31 -2.66 14.47 -5.66
C ALA A 31 -1.34 14.28 -4.91
N PHE A 32 -0.84 13.04 -4.83
CA PHE A 32 0.46 12.73 -4.23
C PHE A 32 1.63 13.39 -4.97
N GLU A 33 1.62 13.34 -6.31
CA GLU A 33 2.61 14.03 -7.15
C GLU A 33 2.58 15.55 -6.97
N ALA A 34 1.42 16.12 -6.62
CA ALA A 34 1.25 17.53 -6.25
C ALA A 34 1.69 17.85 -4.80
N GLY A 35 2.21 16.86 -4.06
CA GLY A 35 2.65 17.02 -2.67
C GLY A 35 1.53 16.89 -1.63
N GLU A 36 0.32 16.50 -2.03
CA GLU A 36 -0.79 16.30 -1.09
C GLU A 36 -0.68 14.97 -0.34
N ALA A 37 -1.16 14.95 0.90
CA ALA A 37 -1.35 13.72 1.63
C ALA A 37 -2.57 12.96 1.07
N VAL A 38 -2.39 11.68 0.75
CA VAL A 38 -3.44 10.85 0.15
C VAL A 38 -3.76 9.67 1.04
N THR A 39 -5.04 9.34 1.15
CA THR A 39 -5.54 8.27 2.02
C THR A 39 -6.19 7.16 1.20
N PHE A 40 -5.87 5.92 1.52
CA PHE A 40 -6.43 4.73 0.89
C PHE A 40 -6.51 3.56 1.87
N GLU A 41 -7.29 2.55 1.54
CA GLU A 41 -7.47 1.38 2.39
C GLU A 41 -6.18 0.54 2.45
N GLY A 42 -5.83 0.08 3.66
CA GLY A 42 -4.65 -0.74 3.90
C GLY A 42 -4.59 -1.26 5.34
N CYS A 43 -3.49 -1.91 5.68
CA CYS A 43 -3.19 -2.31 7.06
C CYS A 43 -1.69 -2.28 7.34
N VAL A 44 -1.33 -2.07 8.61
CA VAL A 44 0.04 -2.16 9.13
C VAL A 44 0.03 -3.20 10.24
N LEU A 45 0.68 -4.33 10.02
CA LEU A 45 0.66 -5.51 10.88
C LEU A 45 2.05 -5.74 11.47
N GLY A 46 2.08 -6.18 12.72
CA GLY A 46 3.31 -6.39 13.48
C GLY A 46 3.06 -6.21 14.97
N THR A 47 4.13 -6.20 15.75
CA THR A 47 4.11 -6.08 17.22
C THR A 47 4.29 -4.65 17.72
N ARG A 48 4.59 -3.70 16.82
CA ARG A 48 4.93 -2.31 17.18
C ARG A 48 3.68 -1.49 17.54
N PRO A 49 3.79 -0.45 18.39
CA PRO A 49 2.64 0.33 18.84
C PRO A 49 1.83 1.01 17.72
N TYR A 50 2.47 1.34 16.60
CA TYR A 50 1.79 1.91 15.43
C TYR A 50 1.07 0.85 14.57
N CYS A 51 1.37 -0.44 14.75
CA CYS A 51 0.66 -1.52 14.06
C CYS A 51 -0.76 -1.69 14.63
N ARG A 52 -1.66 -2.19 13.79
CA ARG A 52 -3.05 -2.52 14.15
C ARG A 52 -3.43 -3.83 13.48
N PRO A 53 -3.89 -4.87 14.22
CA PRO A 53 -4.25 -6.16 13.65
C PRO A 53 -5.59 -6.14 12.87
N THR A 54 -6.03 -4.97 12.42
CA THR A 54 -7.32 -4.75 11.76
C THR A 54 -7.12 -3.96 10.48
N LEU A 55 -8.07 -4.09 9.55
CA LEU A 55 -8.15 -3.21 8.38
C LEU A 55 -8.35 -1.76 8.83
N GLY A 56 -7.85 -0.83 8.01
CA GLY A 56 -8.03 0.59 8.19
C GLY A 56 -7.59 1.34 6.95
N PHE A 57 -7.01 2.50 7.18
CA PHE A 57 -6.58 3.42 6.14
C PHE A 57 -5.12 3.79 6.36
N LEU A 58 -4.40 3.94 5.26
CA LEU A 58 -3.05 4.45 5.19
C LEU A 58 -3.13 5.85 4.60
N THR A 59 -2.56 6.82 5.30
CA THR A 59 -2.32 8.16 4.79
C THR A 59 -0.84 8.27 4.47
N VAL A 60 -0.51 8.56 3.21
CA VAL A 60 0.87 8.77 2.75
C VAL A 60 1.04 10.18 2.23
N SER A 61 2.21 10.76 2.47
CA SER A 61 2.72 11.98 1.85
C SER A 61 4.16 11.75 1.42
N GLY A 62 4.78 12.74 0.76
CA GLY A 62 6.19 12.64 0.37
C GLY A 62 7.16 12.46 1.55
N THR A 63 6.74 12.75 2.79
CA THR A 63 7.60 12.70 4.00
C THR A 63 7.03 11.85 5.13
N GLY A 64 5.87 11.21 4.92
CA GLY A 64 5.12 10.65 6.02
C GLY A 64 4.25 9.47 5.63
N LEU A 65 4.08 8.56 6.58
CA LEU A 65 3.14 7.46 6.54
C LEU A 65 2.43 7.40 7.89
N ALA A 66 1.12 7.27 7.87
CA ALA A 66 0.32 7.05 9.07
C ALA A 66 -0.77 6.02 8.81
N THR A 67 -1.17 5.29 9.86
CA THR A 67 -2.32 4.38 9.81
C THR A 67 -3.46 4.91 10.68
N SER A 68 -4.69 4.84 10.18
CA SER A 68 -5.91 5.26 10.87
C SER A 68 -7.00 4.19 10.77
N PRO A 69 -7.88 4.03 11.77
CA PRO A 69 -9.08 3.21 11.62
C PRO A 69 -10.11 3.79 10.65
N THR A 70 -10.01 5.08 10.29
CA THR A 70 -11.01 5.79 9.46
C THR A 70 -10.39 6.46 8.25
N GLU A 71 -11.17 6.69 7.19
CA GLU A 71 -10.70 7.43 6.00
C GLU A 71 -10.46 8.92 6.30
N ALA A 72 -11.06 9.45 7.39
CA ALA A 72 -10.88 10.81 7.85
C ALA A 72 -9.41 11.08 8.25
N PRO A 73 -8.69 11.97 7.55
CA PRO A 73 -7.30 12.29 7.86
C PRO A 73 -7.15 12.81 9.29
N GLY A 74 -6.07 12.39 9.98
CA GLY A 74 -5.70 12.88 11.31
C GLY A 74 -6.52 12.33 12.49
N LEU A 75 -7.69 11.76 12.27
CA LEU A 75 -8.49 11.19 13.35
C LEU A 75 -7.92 9.82 13.77
N ASN A 76 -7.48 9.69 15.03
CA ASN A 76 -6.92 8.45 15.59
C ASN A 76 -5.76 7.85 14.78
N SER A 77 -5.05 8.69 14.03
CA SER A 77 -3.92 8.28 13.22
C SER A 77 -2.71 7.92 14.10
N ARG A 78 -1.97 6.90 13.69
CA ARG A 78 -0.69 6.50 14.29
C ARG A 78 0.39 6.68 13.23
N PRO A 79 1.32 7.64 13.41
CA PRO A 79 2.46 7.79 12.51
C PRO A 79 3.31 6.51 12.50
N VAL A 80 3.76 6.11 11.32
CA VAL A 80 4.77 5.07 11.14
C VAL A 80 6.14 5.78 11.14
N PRO A 81 7.11 5.35 11.97
CA PRO A 81 8.39 6.03 12.10
C PRO A 81 9.30 5.69 10.91
N LEU A 82 9.10 6.37 9.78
CA LEU A 82 9.77 6.05 8.51
C LEU A 82 11.31 6.03 8.57
N PRO A 83 12.02 6.87 9.37
CA PRO A 83 13.48 6.74 9.50
C PRO A 83 13.94 5.41 10.10
N GLN A 84 13.03 4.71 10.79
CA GLN A 84 13.30 3.43 11.46
C GLN A 84 12.75 2.23 10.67
N VAL A 85 11.71 2.44 9.86
CA VAL A 85 11.01 1.39 9.12
C VAL A 85 11.58 1.27 7.71
N GLN A 86 12.39 0.25 7.48
CA GLN A 86 13.06 0.00 6.21
C GLN A 86 12.29 -1.00 5.35
N LEU A 87 12.00 -0.65 4.10
CA LEU A 87 11.42 -1.57 3.13
C LEU A 87 12.45 -2.66 2.76
N VAL A 88 12.10 -3.93 2.95
CA VAL A 88 12.94 -5.07 2.57
C VAL A 88 12.57 -5.56 1.18
N ARG A 89 11.28 -5.83 0.97
CA ARG A 89 10.77 -6.34 -0.31
C ARG A 89 9.29 -6.06 -0.47
N VAL A 90 8.85 -6.12 -1.71
CA VAL A 90 7.43 -6.11 -2.06
C VAL A 90 7.07 -7.44 -2.72
N ARG A 91 6.05 -8.11 -2.17
CA ARG A 91 5.62 -9.44 -2.62
C ARG A 91 4.11 -9.56 -2.71
N ASP A 92 3.66 -10.63 -3.35
CA ASP A 92 2.27 -11.06 -3.25
C ASP A 92 1.96 -11.57 -1.84
N ARG A 93 0.67 -11.55 -1.52
CA ARG A 93 0.17 -12.17 -0.30
C ARG A 93 0.49 -13.66 -0.30
N GLU A 94 1.09 -14.12 0.80
CA GLU A 94 1.41 -15.52 1.06
C GLU A 94 0.32 -16.18 1.92
N SER A 95 0.29 -17.50 1.98
CA SER A 95 -0.69 -18.25 2.79
C SER A 95 -0.47 -18.07 4.30
N THR A 96 0.74 -17.72 4.71
CA THR A 96 1.16 -17.44 6.09
C THR A 96 0.79 -16.03 6.56
N ASP A 97 0.39 -15.14 5.65
CA ASP A 97 0.01 -13.78 6.02
C ASP A 97 -1.30 -13.77 6.83
N PRO A 98 -1.45 -12.83 7.78
CA PRO A 98 -2.68 -12.70 8.54
C PRO A 98 -3.92 -12.54 7.64
N ALA A 99 -5.06 -13.08 8.08
CA ALA A 99 -6.32 -13.02 7.34
C ALA A 99 -6.81 -11.58 7.05
N THR A 100 -6.31 -10.60 7.81
CA THR A 100 -6.52 -9.16 7.58
C THR A 100 -5.99 -8.70 6.21
N VAL A 101 -4.95 -9.34 5.68
CA VAL A 101 -4.43 -9.04 4.33
C VAL A 101 -5.38 -9.63 3.29
N ARG A 102 -6.00 -8.77 2.48
CA ARG A 102 -6.96 -9.21 1.46
C ARG A 102 -6.27 -10.02 0.36
N ARG A 103 -7.00 -10.98 -0.21
CA ARG A 103 -6.47 -11.97 -1.16
C ARG A 103 -5.70 -11.39 -2.36
N TRP A 104 -6.14 -10.24 -2.87
CA TRP A 104 -5.57 -9.57 -4.05
C TRP A 104 -4.62 -8.41 -3.69
N TRP A 105 -4.28 -8.25 -2.41
CA TRP A 105 -3.36 -7.19 -1.98
C TRP A 105 -1.90 -7.62 -2.10
N ARG A 106 -1.05 -6.60 -2.25
CA ARG A 106 0.40 -6.72 -2.19
C ARG A 106 0.88 -6.40 -0.79
N VAL A 107 2.00 -6.98 -0.39
CA VAL A 107 2.61 -6.80 0.92
C VAL A 107 3.98 -6.15 0.74
N ALA A 108 4.16 -4.98 1.32
CA ALA A 108 5.46 -4.40 1.61
C ALA A 108 5.95 -4.99 2.94
N GLU A 109 6.97 -5.83 2.87
CA GLU A 109 7.62 -6.40 4.04
C GLU A 109 8.74 -5.46 4.48
N CYS A 110 8.64 -4.94 5.70
CA CYS A 110 9.54 -3.95 6.27
C CYS A 110 10.19 -4.45 7.56
N ARG A 111 11.28 -3.78 7.96
CA ARG A 111 11.99 -4.00 9.23
C ARG A 111 11.98 -2.74 10.09
N ASP A 112 11.69 -2.91 11.38
CA ASP A 112 11.84 -1.91 12.44
C ASP A 112 12.77 -2.52 13.51
N GLY A 113 14.08 -2.31 13.31
CA GLY A 113 15.12 -3.10 13.97
C GLY A 113 14.94 -4.60 13.66
N GLU A 114 14.88 -5.42 14.70
CA GLU A 114 14.67 -6.87 14.57
C GLU A 114 13.21 -7.25 14.21
N ASN A 115 12.27 -6.32 14.31
CA ASN A 115 10.85 -6.63 14.13
C ASN A 115 10.46 -6.57 12.66
N THR A 116 9.75 -7.60 12.19
CA THR A 116 9.08 -7.56 10.89
C THR A 116 7.77 -6.78 11.00
N VAL A 117 7.55 -5.88 10.05
CA VAL A 117 6.33 -5.10 9.89
C VAL A 117 5.80 -5.36 8.48
N LEU A 118 4.54 -5.76 8.38
CA LEU A 118 3.88 -5.96 7.08
C LEU A 118 2.94 -4.79 6.82
N ILE A 119 3.14 -4.10 5.70
CA ILE A 119 2.23 -3.06 5.24
C ILE A 119 1.56 -3.55 3.97
N ALA A 120 0.24 -3.74 4.00
CA ALA A 120 -0.48 -4.27 2.87
C ALA A 120 -1.55 -3.31 2.36
N CYS A 121 -1.68 -3.23 1.05
CA CYS A 121 -2.69 -2.43 0.36
C CYS A 121 -3.00 -3.01 -1.02
N ALA A 122 -4.01 -2.46 -1.68
CA ALA A 122 -4.32 -2.83 -3.05
C ALA A 122 -3.14 -2.49 -4.00
N PRO A 123 -2.90 -3.29 -5.06
CA PRO A 123 -1.73 -3.14 -5.93
C PRO A 123 -1.59 -1.73 -6.54
N GLN A 124 -2.70 -1.08 -6.87
CA GLN A 124 -2.71 0.26 -7.46
C GLN A 124 -2.18 1.37 -6.54
N TYR A 125 -2.10 1.14 -5.22
CA TYR A 125 -1.58 2.12 -4.25
C TYR A 125 -0.15 1.82 -3.83
N LEU A 126 0.40 0.68 -4.27
CA LEU A 126 1.69 0.19 -3.83
C LEU A 126 2.82 1.17 -4.16
N ARG A 127 2.77 1.81 -5.33
CA ARG A 127 3.75 2.84 -5.71
C ARG A 127 3.76 4.04 -4.76
N LEU A 128 2.58 4.46 -4.28
CA LEU A 128 2.48 5.58 -3.33
C LEU A 128 3.08 5.19 -1.98
N LEU A 129 2.81 3.96 -1.55
CA LEU A 129 3.37 3.39 -0.33
C LEU A 129 4.89 3.26 -0.40
N THR A 130 5.44 2.71 -1.47
CA THR A 130 6.90 2.51 -1.60
C THR A 130 7.64 3.83 -1.63
N VAL A 131 7.14 4.84 -2.37
CA VAL A 131 7.77 6.17 -2.39
C VAL A 131 7.80 6.80 -1.01
N ALA A 132 6.71 6.69 -0.24
CA ALA A 132 6.68 7.21 1.13
C ALA A 132 7.68 6.48 2.04
N LEU A 133 7.78 5.14 1.93
CA LEU A 133 8.73 4.33 2.70
C LEU A 133 10.19 4.66 2.37
N GLU A 134 10.50 4.86 1.09
CA GLU A 134 11.86 5.18 0.62
C GLU A 134 12.27 6.62 1.00
N SER A 135 11.33 7.56 0.95
CA SER A 135 11.60 8.98 1.20
C SER A 135 11.82 9.31 2.67
N GLY A 136 11.26 8.51 3.58
CA GLY A 136 11.46 8.70 5.01
C GLY A 136 12.64 7.93 5.61
N GLY A 137 13.34 7.11 4.82
CA GLY A 137 14.53 6.36 5.24
C GLY A 137 15.88 7.04 4.94
N ASN A 138 15.85 8.30 4.49
CA ASN A 138 17.02 9.11 4.15
C ASN A 138 17.18 10.25 5.17
#